data_AF-A0AAU7SE18-F1
#
_entry.id   AF-A0AAU7SE18-F1
#
_cell.length_a   1.000
_cell.length_b   1.000
_cell.length_c   1.000
_cell.angle_alpha   90.00
_cell.angle_beta   90.00
_cell.angle_gamma   90.00
#
_symmetry.space_group_name_H-M   'P 1'
#
loop_
_entity.id
_entity.type
_entity.pdbx_description
1 polymer ?
#
loop_
_entity_poly.entity_id
_entity_poly.type
_entity_poly.pdbx_seq_one_letter_code
_entity_poly.pdbx_strand_id
1 'polypeptide(L)'
;MASFSSIAAAALVLAGSSVLPAPAPTSTLVARANSDCSEAAEEVVAKTGGQLLSAQPSGDSCIITVLVQGNGQRPRKVTMKVPM
;
A
#
# COMPACT_ATOMS: atom_id res chain seq x y z
N MET A 1 68.63 0.31 6.03
CA MET A 1 67.92 -0.51 5.04
C MET A 1 66.92 -1.38 5.78
N ALA A 2 65.65 -0.97 5.82
CA ALA A 2 64.56 -1.72 6.44
C ALA A 2 63.53 -2.05 5.36
N SER A 3 63.70 -3.26 4.86
CA SER A 3 62.76 -4.20 4.24
C SER A 3 61.40 -3.67 3.76
N PHE A 4 61.30 -3.55 2.45
CA PHE A 4 60.07 -3.65 1.67
C PHE A 4 59.45 -5.04 1.88
N SER A 5 58.34 -5.12 2.61
CA SER A 5 57.57 -6.37 2.70
C SER A 5 56.40 -6.34 1.73
N SER A 6 56.41 -7.37 0.90
CA SER A 6 55.61 -7.59 -0.28
C SER A 6 54.11 -7.76 -0.01
N ILE A 7 53.38 -7.39 -1.04
CA ILE A 7 51.97 -7.60 -1.33
C ILE A 7 51.59 -9.09 -1.20
N ALA A 8 50.50 -9.39 -0.49
CA ALA A 8 49.74 -10.62 -0.68
C ALA A 8 48.25 -10.27 -0.69
N ALA A 9 47.71 -10.25 -1.90
CA ALA A 9 46.30 -10.09 -2.18
C ALA A 9 45.54 -11.37 -1.80
N ALA A 10 44.42 -11.22 -1.09
CA ALA A 10 43.37 -12.23 -1.03
C ALA A 10 42.02 -11.51 -1.13
N ALA A 11 41.50 -11.46 -2.36
CA ALA A 11 40.16 -10.99 -2.65
C ALA A 11 39.16 -12.06 -2.19
N LEU A 12 38.32 -11.73 -1.21
CA LEU A 12 37.13 -12.51 -0.88
C LEU A 12 35.90 -11.78 -1.43
N VAL A 13 35.49 -12.19 -2.63
CA VAL A 13 34.19 -11.81 -3.20
C VAL A 13 33.14 -12.72 -2.58
N LEU A 14 32.43 -12.22 -1.56
CA LEU A 14 31.22 -12.87 -1.06
C LEU A 14 30.04 -12.36 -1.87
N ALA A 15 29.61 -13.18 -2.82
CA ALA A 15 28.34 -13.06 -3.51
C ALA A 15 27.20 -13.16 -2.48
N GLY A 16 26.49 -12.06 -2.29
CA GLY A 16 25.27 -12.01 -1.50
C GLY A 16 24.20 -11.29 -2.30
N SER A 17 23.71 -11.92 -3.37
CA SER A 17 22.49 -11.47 -4.07
C SER A 17 21.32 -11.74 -3.13
N SER A 18 21.09 -10.86 -2.16
CA SER A 18 19.84 -10.79 -1.44
C SER A 18 18.78 -10.34 -2.43
N VAL A 19 18.15 -11.30 -3.11
CA VAL A 19 16.85 -11.09 -3.72
C VAL A 19 15.91 -10.80 -2.56
N LEU A 20 15.75 -9.52 -2.21
CA LEU A 20 14.66 -9.10 -1.37
C LEU A 20 13.40 -9.61 -2.07
N PRO A 21 12.53 -10.38 -1.40
CA PRO A 21 11.15 -10.48 -1.83
C PRO A 21 10.67 -9.04 -1.87
N ALA A 22 10.41 -8.52 -3.08
CA ALA A 22 9.71 -7.27 -3.21
C ALA A 22 8.48 -7.41 -2.31
N PRO A 23 8.27 -6.56 -1.29
CA PRO A 23 6.99 -6.53 -0.64
C PRO A 23 6.01 -6.28 -1.78
N ALA A 24 5.20 -7.29 -2.12
CA ALA A 24 4.02 -7.06 -2.93
C ALA A 24 3.39 -5.82 -2.33
N PRO A 25 3.06 -4.78 -3.12
CA PRO A 25 2.49 -3.57 -2.58
C PRO A 25 1.17 -3.99 -1.96
N THR A 26 1.23 -4.35 -0.68
CA THR A 26 0.11 -4.39 0.22
C THR A 26 -0.10 -2.92 0.43
N SER A 27 -0.76 -2.33 -0.57
CA SER A 27 -1.17 -0.96 -0.60
C SER A 27 -2.28 -0.90 0.44
N THR A 28 -1.91 -1.00 1.72
CA THR A 28 -2.66 -0.41 2.81
C THR A 28 -2.58 1.09 2.56
N LEU A 29 -3.32 1.52 1.54
CA LEU A 29 -3.77 2.87 1.34
C LEU A 29 -4.61 3.14 2.58
N VAL A 30 -3.96 3.64 3.62
CA VAL A 30 -4.64 4.25 4.75
C VAL A 30 -5.31 5.49 4.15
N ALA A 31 -6.50 5.29 3.60
CA ALA A 31 -7.34 6.34 3.08
C ALA A 31 -7.57 7.30 4.23
N ARG A 32 -6.93 8.47 4.17
CA ARG A 32 -7.26 9.56 5.08
C ARG A 32 -8.67 10.00 4.73
N ALA A 33 -9.64 9.45 5.44
CA ALA A 33 -10.99 9.94 5.37
C ALA A 33 -10.98 11.36 5.90
N ASN A 34 -11.41 12.29 5.06
CA ASN A 34 -11.65 13.66 5.47
C ASN A 34 -12.66 13.58 6.63
N SER A 35 -12.42 14.30 7.72
CA SER A 35 -13.10 14.12 9.01
C SER A 35 -14.63 14.08 8.94
N ASP A 36 -15.23 14.68 7.91
CA ASP A 36 -16.68 14.71 7.72
C ASP A 36 -17.25 13.45 7.05
N CYS A 37 -16.48 12.75 6.22
CA CYS A 37 -16.94 11.56 5.49
C CYS A 37 -16.51 10.23 6.12
N SER A 38 -15.87 10.28 7.29
CA SER A 38 -15.20 9.11 7.88
C SER A 38 -16.19 8.04 8.34
N GLU A 39 -17.26 8.44 9.03
CA GLU A 39 -18.30 7.52 9.52
C GLU A 39 -19.06 6.84 8.36
N ALA A 40 -19.47 7.63 7.36
CA ALA A 40 -20.08 7.10 6.14
C ALA A 40 -19.13 6.15 5.38
N ALA A 41 -17.83 6.45 5.36
CA ALA A 41 -16.83 5.60 4.74
C ALA A 41 -16.68 4.26 5.49
N GLU A 42 -16.65 4.28 6.82
CA GLU A 42 -16.61 3.07 7.64
C GLU A 42 -17.84 2.18 7.42
N GLU A 43 -19.03 2.77 7.37
CA GLU A 43 -20.27 2.03 7.11
C GLU A 43 -20.24 1.36 5.72
N VAL A 44 -19.83 2.09 4.69
CA VAL A 44 -19.74 1.56 3.32
C VAL A 44 -18.69 0.46 3.23
N VAL A 45 -17.55 0.62 3.90
CA VAL A 45 -16.49 -0.39 3.94
C VAL A 45 -16.97 -1.65 4.65
N ALA A 46 -17.64 -1.52 5.80
CA ALA A 46 -18.22 -2.63 6.55
C ALA A 46 -19.28 -3.37 5.73
N LYS A 47 -20.16 -2.63 5.03
CA LYS A 47 -21.19 -3.21 4.15
C LYS A 47 -20.60 -3.91 2.93
N THR A 48 -19.57 -3.33 2.32
CA THR A 48 -19.01 -3.82 1.06
C THR A 48 -17.95 -4.91 1.31
N GLY A 49 -17.40 -5.01 2.52
CA GLY A 49 -16.35 -5.99 2.87
C GLY A 49 -15.03 -5.75 2.12
N GLY A 50 -14.76 -4.49 1.75
CA GLY A 50 -13.61 -4.10 0.95
C GLY A 50 -12.58 -3.26 1.71
N GLN A 51 -11.61 -2.68 0.99
CA GLN A 51 -10.72 -1.65 1.53
C GLN A 51 -11.12 -0.27 1.04
N LEU A 52 -11.16 0.70 1.94
CA LEU A 52 -11.36 2.10 1.57
C LEU A 52 -10.12 2.61 0.80
N LEU A 53 -10.33 3.16 -0.39
CA LEU A 53 -9.27 3.83 -1.16
C LEU A 53 -9.30 5.34 -0.94
N SER A 54 -10.49 5.93 -0.90
CA SER A 54 -10.67 7.36 -0.63
C SER A 54 -12.10 7.64 -0.15
N ALA A 55 -12.24 8.68 0.66
CA ALA A 55 -13.52 9.25 1.03
C ALA A 55 -13.39 10.77 0.98
N GLN A 56 -14.06 11.41 0.03
CA GLN A 56 -13.95 12.85 -0.20
C GLN A 56 -15.33 13.51 -0.16
N PRO A 57 -15.49 14.63 0.56
CA PRO A 57 -16.72 15.41 0.54
C PRO A 57 -16.88 16.11 -0.82
N SER A 58 -18.10 16.15 -1.32
CA SER A 58 -18.50 16.72 -2.60
C SER A 58 -19.87 17.40 -2.44
N GLY A 59 -19.83 18.67 -2.02
CA GLY A 59 -21.04 19.42 -1.64
C GLY A 59 -21.74 18.74 -0.45
N ASP A 60 -23.02 18.45 -0.61
CA ASP A 60 -23.87 17.76 0.38
C ASP A 60 -23.77 16.22 0.31
N SER A 61 -22.64 15.69 -0.15
CA SER A 61 -22.48 14.24 -0.34
C SER A 61 -21.04 13.80 -0.24
N CYS A 62 -20.79 12.59 0.23
CA CYS A 62 -19.47 11.96 0.25
C CYS A 62 -19.28 11.03 -0.94
N ILE A 63 -18.20 11.23 -1.69
CA ILE A 63 -17.73 10.29 -2.71
C ILE A 63 -16.76 9.32 -2.04
N ILE A 64 -17.20 8.07 -1.91
CA ILE A 64 -16.48 7.00 -1.25
C ILE A 64 -16.06 6.00 -2.31
N THR A 65 -14.77 5.66 -2.35
CA THR A 65 -14.24 4.63 -3.24
C THR A 65 -13.73 3.46 -2.43
N VAL A 66 -14.31 2.29 -2.65
CA VAL A 66 -13.96 1.03 -2.00
C VAL A 66 -13.44 0.03 -3.03
N LEU A 67 -12.41 -0.70 -2.65
CA LEU A 67 -11.86 -1.82 -3.39
C LEU A 67 -12.44 -3.11 -2.82
N VAL A 68 -13.32 -3.75 -3.60
CA VAL A 68 -13.98 -5.00 -3.20
C VAL A 68 -13.16 -6.17 -3.71
N GLN A 69 -12.69 -7.00 -2.79
CA GLN A 69 -11.94 -8.20 -3.12
C GLN A 69 -12.91 -9.26 -3.66
N GLY A 70 -12.67 -9.74 -4.88
CA GLY A 70 -13.38 -10.89 -5.42
C GLY A 70 -12.67 -12.19 -5.01
N ASN A 71 -13.42 -13.26 -4.76
CA ASN A 71 -12.89 -14.59 -4.46
C ASN A 71 -12.10 -15.16 -5.67
N GLY A 72 -10.81 -14.80 -5.78
CA GLY A 72 -9.94 -15.17 -6.91
C GLY A 72 -10.13 -14.34 -8.18
N GLN A 73 -10.97 -13.29 -8.14
CA GLN A 73 -11.21 -12.38 -9.26
C GLN A 73 -10.53 -11.04 -9.03
N ARG A 74 -10.23 -10.32 -10.13
CA ARG A 74 -9.59 -9.00 -10.05
C ARG A 74 -10.42 -8.06 -9.15
N PRO A 75 -9.79 -7.36 -8.18
CA PRO A 75 -10.49 -6.45 -7.28
C PRO A 75 -11.28 -5.39 -8.04
N ARG A 76 -12.51 -5.11 -7.57
CA ARG A 76 -13.40 -4.13 -8.21
C ARG A 76 -13.31 -2.81 -7.47
N LYS A 77 -12.96 -1.75 -8.20
CA LYS A 77 -13.06 -0.38 -7.69
C LYS A 77 -14.51 0.06 -7.80
N VAL A 78 -15.18 0.23 -6.66
CA VAL A 78 -16.55 0.69 -6.56
C VAL A 78 -16.52 2.10 -5.98
N THR A 79 -17.05 3.06 -6.72
CA THR A 79 -17.20 4.44 -6.25
C THR A 79 -18.68 4.72 -6.04
N MET A 80 -19.04 5.16 -4.85
CA MET A 80 -20.41 5.44 -4.43
C MET A 80 -20.50 6.87 -3.90
N LYS A 81 -21.64 7.50 -4.14
CA LYS A 81 -21.97 8.81 -3.59
C LYS A 81 -22.99 8.60 -2.47
N VAL A 82 -22.64 9.00 -1.26
CA VAL A 82 -23.50 8.93 -0.08
C VAL A 82 -23.98 10.34 0.25
N PRO A 83 -25.30 10.61 0.27
CA PRO A 83 -25.83 11.89 0.72
C PRO A 83 -25.64 12.06 2.25
N MET A 84 -25.39 13.31 2.67
CA MET A 84 -25.19 13.72 4.07
C MET A 84 -26.50 14.20 4.69
#